data_AF-A0A4P7D574-F1
#
_entry.id   AF-A0A4P7D574-F1
#
_cell.length_a   1.000
_cell.length_b   1.000
_cell.length_c   1.000
_cell.angle_alpha   90.00
_cell.angle_beta   90.00
_cell.angle_gamma   90.00
#
_symmetry.space_group_name_H-M   'P 1'
#
loop_
_entity.id
_entity.type
_entity.pdbx_description
1 polymer ?
#
loop_
_entity_poly.entity_id
_entity_poly.type
_entity_poly.pdbx_seq_one_letter_code
_entity_poly.pdbx_strand_id
1 'polypeptide(L)'
;MNGRILSLRWRKLTRIGFVVDYRFIGLRGLGARLNRLFLHPATLVILGFVLTGLIGNYLAYQQSERQRQNDATVKSMDEIRASFDDLSEAFSEFQFRASRLIKLEETQAPSDAIAAARKQYDEAVQKWKEHIAADGPKIGSRYRQISGNESVSLLMGDLNADTDFVDECLINNIRKQGSDPTEILLACKREYARTPDATIDGVSVESRMFLLLQCFMEISNVMRPDPQFDFQASGQVSDREVKLIGTMCYPTVMVESLDRYEADIHKELNPQLKILEAPASNTAESSAKRAR
;
A
#
# COMPACT_ATOMS: atom_id res chain seq x y z
N MET A 1 -36.52 16.86 -8.75
CA MET A 1 -37.75 16.26 -8.18
C MET A 1 -38.04 16.91 -6.84
N ASN A 2 -39.06 17.77 -6.77
CA ASN A 2 -39.40 18.54 -5.56
C ASN A 2 -40.31 17.72 -4.63
N GLY A 3 -39.73 17.01 -3.68
CA GLY A 3 -40.49 16.32 -2.61
C GLY A 3 -40.95 17.32 -1.55
N ARG A 4 -42.26 17.54 -1.44
CA ARG A 4 -42.86 18.29 -0.32
C ARG A 4 -42.76 17.46 0.95
N ILE A 5 -41.97 17.93 1.92
CA ILE A 5 -41.92 17.35 3.27
C ILE A 5 -43.21 17.76 3.99
N LEU A 6 -44.12 16.81 4.20
CA LEU A 6 -45.28 16.98 5.08
C LEU A 6 -44.79 17.01 6.53
N SER A 7 -44.60 18.21 7.09
CA SER A 7 -44.32 18.36 8.51
C SER A 7 -45.56 17.95 9.32
N LEU A 8 -45.55 16.74 9.89
CA LEU A 8 -46.52 16.35 10.90
C LEU A 8 -46.31 17.19 12.15
N ARG A 9 -47.22 18.14 12.37
CA ARG A 9 -47.22 19.02 13.53
C ARG A 9 -47.70 18.21 14.75
N TRP A 10 -46.76 17.65 15.50
CA TRP A 10 -47.04 16.92 16.74
C TRP A 10 -47.79 17.82 17.72
N ARG A 11 -48.96 17.36 18.20
CA ARG A 11 -49.73 18.08 19.22
C ARG A 11 -48.94 18.08 20.53
N LYS A 12 -48.90 19.25 21.19
CA LYS A 12 -48.22 19.45 22.48
C LYS A 12 -48.71 18.41 23.50
N LEU A 13 -47.77 17.67 24.08
CA LEU A 13 -47.98 16.80 25.25
C LEU A 13 -48.58 17.63 26.39
N THR A 14 -49.84 17.36 26.73
CA THR A 14 -50.44 17.86 27.97
C THR A 14 -50.00 16.95 29.13
N ARG A 15 -49.88 17.53 30.33
CA ARG A 15 -49.37 16.86 31.54
C ARG A 15 -50.24 15.71 32.07
N ILE A 16 -51.33 15.38 31.36
CA ILE A 16 -52.39 14.44 31.76
C ILE A 16 -52.51 13.35 30.69
N GLY A 17 -51.43 12.61 30.46
CA GLY A 17 -51.42 11.39 29.65
C GLY A 17 -51.92 11.49 28.21
N PHE A 18 -51.90 10.35 27.51
CA PHE A 18 -52.44 10.22 26.16
C PHE A 18 -53.96 10.04 26.24
N VAL A 19 -54.73 11.10 26.00
CA VAL A 19 -56.18 10.96 25.73
C VAL A 19 -56.32 10.57 24.26
N VAL A 20 -56.50 9.28 24.00
CA VAL A 20 -56.81 8.77 22.66
C VAL A 20 -58.25 9.15 22.34
N ASP A 21 -58.44 10.16 21.48
CA ASP A 21 -59.76 10.54 21.00
C ASP A 21 -60.21 9.58 19.89
N TYR A 22 -61.06 8.61 20.23
CA TYR A 22 -61.56 7.57 19.31
C TYR A 22 -62.58 8.10 18.28
N ARG A 23 -62.86 9.41 18.25
CA ARG A 23 -63.91 10.00 17.39
C ARG A 23 -63.58 10.03 15.90
N PHE A 24 -62.37 9.68 15.47
CA PHE A 24 -61.93 9.86 14.07
C PHE A 24 -62.08 8.65 13.14
N ILE A 25 -62.51 7.47 13.63
CA ILE A 25 -62.67 6.27 12.78
C ILE A 25 -64.15 6.07 12.44
N GLY A 26 -64.60 6.69 11.36
CA GLY A 26 -65.97 6.60 10.81
C GLY A 26 -66.33 5.26 10.16
N LEU A 27 -66.03 4.12 10.79
CA LEU A 27 -66.44 2.77 10.39
C LEU A 27 -67.58 2.26 11.28
N ARG A 28 -68.78 2.84 11.11
CA ARG A 28 -69.91 2.75 12.07
C ARG A 28 -70.59 1.38 12.24
N GLY A 29 -70.28 0.36 11.44
CA GLY A 29 -70.90 -0.98 11.56
C GLY A 29 -69.97 -2.06 12.12
N LEU A 30 -68.82 -2.26 11.44
CA LEU A 30 -67.81 -3.27 11.81
C LEU A 30 -66.90 -2.81 12.97
N GLY A 31 -66.68 -1.50 13.12
CA GLY A 31 -65.81 -0.94 14.15
C GLY A 31 -66.30 -1.19 15.58
N ALA A 32 -67.62 -1.18 15.83
CA ALA A 32 -68.17 -1.36 17.17
C ALA A 32 -67.97 -2.78 17.73
N ARG A 33 -68.00 -3.82 16.88
CA ARG A 33 -67.74 -5.21 17.28
C ARG A 33 -66.25 -5.48 17.47
N LEU A 34 -65.41 -4.96 16.57
CA LEU A 34 -63.95 -5.04 16.73
C LEU A 34 -63.49 -4.31 18.00
N ASN A 35 -64.09 -3.17 18.34
CA ASN A 35 -63.72 -2.39 19.52
C ASN A 35 -63.89 -3.20 20.82
N ARG A 36 -64.96 -3.99 20.97
CA ARG A 36 -65.15 -4.85 22.15
C ARG A 36 -64.11 -5.97 22.26
N LEU A 37 -63.64 -6.52 21.14
CA LEU A 37 -62.61 -7.56 21.12
C LEU A 37 -61.22 -6.99 21.44
N PHE A 38 -60.89 -5.78 20.96
CA PHE A 38 -59.62 -5.11 21.26
C PHE A 38 -59.55 -4.49 22.66
N LEU A 39 -60.69 -4.30 23.33
CA LEU A 39 -60.75 -3.85 24.72
C LEU A 39 -60.48 -4.98 25.74
N HIS A 40 -60.46 -6.25 25.31
CA HIS A 40 -60.20 -7.36 26.23
C HIS A 40 -58.69 -7.44 26.55
N PRO A 41 -58.28 -7.41 27.84
CA PRO A 41 -56.85 -7.40 28.20
C PRO A 41 -56.04 -8.55 27.57
N ALA A 42 -56.64 -9.74 27.46
CA ALA A 42 -55.99 -10.90 26.86
C ALA A 42 -55.66 -10.73 25.36
N THR A 43 -56.51 -10.05 24.58
CA THR A 43 -56.25 -9.87 23.14
C THR A 43 -55.12 -8.88 22.91
N LEU A 44 -54.99 -7.84 23.75
CA LEU A 44 -53.85 -6.92 23.73
C LEU A 44 -52.53 -7.62 24.07
N VAL A 45 -52.54 -8.53 25.04
CA VAL A 45 -51.34 -9.32 25.40
C VAL A 45 -50.93 -10.23 24.23
N ILE A 46 -51.88 -10.94 23.62
CA ILE A 46 -51.60 -11.82 22.47
C ILE A 46 -51.09 -11.00 21.28
N LEU A 47 -51.75 -9.88 20.95
CA LEU A 47 -51.32 -9.01 19.86
C LEU A 47 -49.93 -8.42 20.12
N GLY A 48 -49.68 -7.98 21.36
CA GLY A 48 -48.37 -7.50 21.79
C GLY A 48 -47.29 -8.58 21.62
N PHE A 49 -47.57 -9.80 22.07
CA PHE A 49 -46.64 -10.93 21.93
C PHE A 49 -46.32 -11.23 20.45
N VAL A 50 -47.33 -11.28 19.58
CA VAL A 50 -47.15 -11.52 18.15
C VAL A 50 -46.36 -10.38 17.49
N LEU A 51 -46.71 -9.12 17.77
CA LEU A 51 -46.00 -7.96 17.21
C LEU A 51 -44.56 -7.88 17.72
N THR A 52 -44.31 -8.13 19.00
CA THR A 52 -42.96 -8.19 19.56
C THR A 52 -42.16 -9.33 18.95
N GLY A 53 -42.77 -10.50 18.73
CA GLY A 53 -42.12 -11.62 18.05
C GLY A 53 -41.73 -11.29 16.60
N LEU A 54 -42.64 -10.68 15.83
CA LEU A 54 -42.37 -10.28 14.45
C LEU A 54 -41.31 -9.17 14.35
N ILE A 55 -41.42 -8.12 15.16
CA ILE A 55 -40.44 -7.01 15.18
C ILE A 55 -39.09 -7.52 15.67
N GLY A 56 -39.07 -8.34 16.73
CA GLY A 56 -37.84 -8.94 17.27
C GLY A 56 -37.13 -9.83 16.25
N ASN A 57 -37.88 -10.70 15.55
CA ASN A 57 -37.32 -11.55 14.51
C ASN A 57 -36.79 -10.73 13.31
N TYR A 58 -37.52 -9.69 12.90
CA TYR A 58 -37.06 -8.79 11.82
C TYR A 58 -35.76 -8.06 12.20
N LEU A 59 -35.66 -7.52 13.42
CA LEU A 59 -34.45 -6.86 13.90
C LEU A 59 -33.28 -7.84 14.04
N ALA A 60 -33.52 -9.05 14.56
CA ALA A 60 -32.50 -10.09 14.67
C ALA A 60 -31.98 -10.53 13.28
N TYR A 61 -32.89 -10.67 12.31
CA TYR A 61 -32.55 -10.95 10.92
C TYR A 61 -31.67 -9.84 10.34
N GLN A 62 -32.06 -8.57 10.48
CA GLN A 62 -31.29 -7.43 9.99
C GLN A 62 -29.91 -7.32 10.67
N GLN A 63 -29.81 -7.64 11.96
CA GLN A 63 -28.54 -7.66 12.68
C GLN A 63 -27.63 -8.80 12.19
N SER A 64 -28.19 -9.99 11.96
CA SER A 64 -27.46 -11.14 11.41
C SER A 64 -26.94 -10.85 10.00
N GLU A 65 -27.73 -10.21 9.13
CA GLU A 65 -27.28 -9.79 7.81
C GLU A 65 -26.11 -8.79 7.88
N ARG A 66 -26.21 -7.77 8.75
CA ARG A 66 -25.12 -6.80 8.93
C ARG A 66 -23.85 -7.45 9.47
N GLN A 67 -23.99 -8.37 10.42
CA GLN A 67 -22.84 -9.10 10.97
C GLN A 67 -22.16 -9.95 9.89
N ARG A 68 -22.94 -10.70 9.09
CA ARG A 68 -22.40 -11.48 7.96
C ARG A 68 -21.69 -10.62 6.93
N GLN A 69 -22.23 -9.44 6.62
CA GLN A 69 -21.59 -8.49 5.71
C GLN A 69 -20.26 -7.99 6.29
N ASN A 70 -20.24 -7.63 7.58
CA ASN A 70 -19.02 -7.17 8.23
C ASN A 70 -17.96 -8.28 8.30
N ASP A 71 -18.35 -9.50 8.67
CA ASP A 71 -17.45 -10.66 8.73
C ASP A 71 -16.87 -10.97 7.34
N ALA A 72 -17.68 -10.86 6.28
CA ALA A 72 -17.21 -11.02 4.91
C ALA A 72 -16.23 -9.91 4.49
N THR A 73 -16.48 -8.65 4.89
CA THR A 73 -15.57 -7.54 4.65
C THR A 73 -14.24 -7.74 5.37
N VAL A 74 -14.25 -8.04 6.66
CA VAL A 74 -13.03 -8.28 7.46
C VAL A 74 -12.23 -9.43 6.87
N LYS A 75 -12.89 -10.56 6.58
CA LYS A 75 -12.22 -11.71 5.97
C LYS A 75 -11.56 -11.35 4.64
N SER A 76 -12.25 -10.60 3.78
CA SER A 76 -11.69 -10.15 2.51
C SER A 76 -10.49 -9.21 2.71
N MET A 77 -10.48 -8.36 3.74
CA MET A 77 -9.34 -7.47 4.02
C MET A 77 -8.16 -8.24 4.60
N ASP A 78 -8.42 -9.20 5.49
CA ASP A 78 -7.40 -10.06 6.07
C ASP A 78 -6.73 -10.94 5.00
N GLU A 79 -7.49 -11.42 4.03
CA GLU A 79 -6.94 -12.13 2.86
C GLU A 79 -5.97 -11.23 2.05
N ILE A 80 -6.30 -9.95 1.85
CA ILE A 80 -5.40 -9.00 1.17
C ILE A 80 -4.16 -8.68 2.02
N ARG A 81 -4.31 -8.50 3.34
CA ARG A 81 -3.17 -8.30 4.25
C ARG A 81 -2.23 -9.48 4.23
N ALA A 82 -2.76 -10.70 4.31
CA ALA A 82 -1.98 -11.92 4.21
C ALA A 82 -1.19 -11.97 2.89
N SER A 83 -1.84 -11.63 1.77
CA SER A 83 -1.14 -11.51 0.48
C SER A 83 -0.02 -10.47 0.47
N PHE A 84 -0.16 -9.33 1.15
CA PHE A 84 0.94 -8.35 1.30
C PHE A 84 2.06 -8.87 2.19
N ASP A 85 1.72 -9.57 3.28
CA ASP A 85 2.68 -10.12 4.23
C ASP A 85 3.51 -11.25 3.57
N ASP A 86 2.85 -12.16 2.84
CA ASP A 86 3.48 -13.23 2.06
C ASP A 86 4.41 -12.66 0.97
N LEU A 87 3.93 -11.65 0.23
CA LEU A 87 4.71 -10.95 -0.80
C LEU A 87 5.92 -10.23 -0.17
N SER A 88 5.74 -9.59 1.00
CA SER A 88 6.83 -8.89 1.70
C SER A 88 7.90 -9.84 2.22
N GLU A 89 7.50 -11.01 2.72
CA GLU A 89 8.44 -12.06 3.12
C GLU A 89 9.27 -12.53 1.91
N ALA A 90 8.60 -12.87 0.80
CA ALA A 90 9.27 -13.33 -0.41
C ALA A 90 10.22 -12.26 -0.98
N PHE A 91 9.80 -10.99 -0.98
CA PHE A 91 10.64 -9.87 -1.43
C PHE A 91 11.87 -9.69 -0.54
N SER A 92 11.69 -9.73 0.78
CA SER A 92 12.79 -9.60 1.74
C SER A 92 13.82 -10.71 1.57
N GLU A 93 13.37 -11.94 1.30
CA GLU A 93 14.27 -13.06 1.02
C GLU A 93 15.03 -12.85 -0.29
N PHE A 94 14.33 -12.48 -1.36
CA PHE A 94 14.93 -12.13 -2.65
C PHE A 94 15.99 -11.03 -2.51
N GLN A 95 15.67 -9.91 -1.88
CA GLN A 95 16.56 -8.78 -1.68
C GLN A 95 17.81 -9.19 -0.89
N PHE A 96 17.64 -9.93 0.20
CA PHE A 96 18.75 -10.38 1.03
C PHE A 96 19.71 -11.30 0.24
N ARG A 97 19.17 -12.26 -0.51
CA ARG A 97 20.00 -13.18 -1.32
C ARG A 97 20.69 -12.46 -2.48
N ALA A 98 20.00 -11.51 -3.12
CA ALA A 98 20.57 -10.69 -4.18
C ALA A 98 21.74 -9.85 -3.66
N SER A 99 21.56 -9.09 -2.56
CA SER A 99 22.62 -8.29 -1.95
C SER A 99 23.82 -9.15 -1.52
N ARG A 100 23.58 -10.37 -1.02
CA ARG A 100 24.67 -11.30 -0.70
C ARG A 100 25.44 -11.73 -1.94
N LEU A 101 24.75 -12.07 -3.03
CA LEU A 101 25.39 -12.47 -4.28
C LEU A 101 26.22 -11.32 -4.87
N ILE A 102 25.64 -10.12 -4.96
CA ILE A 102 26.30 -8.89 -5.41
C ILE A 102 27.62 -8.72 -4.66
N LYS A 103 27.56 -8.70 -3.32
CA LYS A 103 28.75 -8.50 -2.48
C LYS A 103 29.83 -9.56 -2.70
N LEU A 104 29.46 -10.83 -2.89
CA LEU A 104 30.42 -11.90 -3.13
C LEU A 104 31.10 -11.78 -4.49
N GLU A 105 30.36 -11.36 -5.52
CA GLU A 105 30.92 -11.12 -6.85
C GLU A 105 31.83 -9.88 -6.89
N GLU A 106 31.44 -8.79 -6.22
CA GLU A 106 32.23 -7.55 -6.11
C GLU A 106 33.54 -7.77 -5.35
N THR A 107 33.49 -8.55 -4.26
CA THR A 107 34.68 -8.90 -3.46
C THR A 107 35.51 -10.03 -4.05
N GLN A 108 35.13 -10.57 -5.21
CA GLN A 108 35.82 -11.68 -5.88
C GLN A 108 36.01 -12.90 -4.96
N ALA A 109 34.95 -13.26 -4.23
CA ALA A 109 34.97 -14.42 -3.35
C ALA A 109 35.29 -15.72 -4.11
N PRO A 110 35.71 -16.79 -3.40
CA PRO A 110 35.91 -18.11 -4.00
C PRO A 110 34.71 -18.57 -4.83
N SER A 111 34.99 -19.24 -5.96
CA SER A 111 33.96 -19.60 -6.95
C SER A 111 32.89 -20.55 -6.41
N ASP A 112 33.23 -21.38 -5.44
CA ASP A 112 32.31 -22.26 -4.71
C ASP A 112 31.33 -21.45 -3.84
N ALA A 113 31.80 -20.39 -3.18
CA ALA A 113 30.96 -19.49 -2.40
C ALA A 113 29.99 -18.71 -3.28
N ILE A 114 30.45 -18.22 -4.44
CA ILE A 114 29.61 -17.55 -5.44
C ILE A 114 28.57 -18.51 -6.00
N ALA A 115 28.95 -19.72 -6.39
CA ALA A 115 28.02 -20.73 -6.90
C ALA A 115 26.94 -21.11 -5.88
N ALA A 116 27.31 -21.24 -4.60
CA ALA A 116 26.35 -21.52 -3.53
C ALA A 116 25.38 -20.35 -3.31
N ALA A 117 25.87 -19.10 -3.33
CA ALA A 117 25.03 -17.91 -3.21
C ALA A 117 24.09 -17.74 -4.41
N ARG A 118 24.60 -18.01 -5.62
CA ARG A 118 23.81 -17.99 -6.87
C ARG A 118 22.62 -18.93 -6.78
N LYS A 119 22.84 -20.17 -6.34
CA LYS A 119 21.75 -21.14 -6.15
C LYS A 119 20.68 -20.63 -5.19
N GLN A 120 21.08 -20.06 -4.05
CA GLN A 120 20.13 -19.50 -3.06
C GLN A 120 19.37 -18.29 -3.61
N TYR A 121 20.03 -17.48 -4.44
CA TYR A 121 19.42 -16.36 -5.12
C TYR A 121 18.39 -16.84 -6.16
N ASP A 122 18.73 -17.81 -7.00
CA ASP A 122 17.82 -18.35 -8.02
C ASP A 122 16.55 -18.97 -7.36
N GLU A 123 16.71 -19.68 -6.23
CA GLU A 123 15.60 -20.19 -5.42
C GLU A 123 14.71 -19.05 -4.89
N ALA A 124 15.30 -17.95 -4.41
CA ALA A 124 14.56 -16.81 -3.90
C ALA A 124 13.85 -16.00 -5.01
N VAL A 125 14.47 -15.85 -6.19
CA VAL A 125 13.84 -15.25 -7.38
C VAL A 125 12.61 -16.04 -7.78
N GLN A 126 12.72 -17.37 -7.81
CA GLN A 126 11.58 -18.22 -8.15
C GLN A 126 10.43 -18.03 -7.15
N LYS A 127 10.72 -18.12 -5.84
CA LYS A 127 9.70 -17.89 -4.78
C LYS A 127 9.05 -16.51 -4.92
N TRP A 128 9.84 -15.47 -5.15
CA TRP A 128 9.34 -14.12 -5.38
C TRP A 128 8.39 -14.03 -6.59
N LYS A 129 8.78 -14.59 -7.73
CA LYS A 129 7.93 -14.63 -8.94
C LYS A 129 6.64 -15.41 -8.73
N GLU A 130 6.69 -16.52 -8.00
CA GLU A 130 5.50 -17.30 -7.64
C GLU A 130 4.53 -16.47 -6.79
N HIS A 131 5.03 -15.74 -5.79
CA HIS A 131 4.21 -14.86 -4.95
C HIS A 131 3.68 -13.64 -5.70
N ILE A 132 4.47 -12.97 -6.55
CA ILE A 132 3.95 -11.91 -7.44
C ILE A 132 2.78 -12.44 -8.28
N ALA A 133 2.95 -13.61 -8.90
CA ALA A 133 1.94 -14.19 -9.78
C ALA A 133 0.67 -14.62 -9.02
N ALA A 134 0.81 -15.12 -7.79
CA ALA A 134 -0.30 -15.58 -6.97
C ALA A 134 -1.05 -14.43 -6.25
N ASP A 135 -0.31 -13.48 -5.67
CA ASP A 135 -0.83 -12.44 -4.78
C ASP A 135 -1.06 -11.11 -5.51
N GLY A 136 -0.27 -10.80 -6.53
CA GLY A 136 -0.42 -9.61 -7.36
C GLY A 136 -1.84 -9.43 -7.94
N PRO A 137 -2.47 -10.47 -8.52
CA PRO A 137 -3.86 -10.37 -8.99
C PRO A 137 -4.89 -10.15 -7.87
N LYS A 138 -4.69 -10.73 -6.68
CA LYS A 138 -5.59 -10.53 -5.53
C LYS A 138 -5.56 -9.07 -5.10
N ILE A 139 -4.36 -8.53 -4.90
CA ILE A 139 -4.12 -7.11 -4.58
C ILE A 139 -4.70 -6.21 -5.68
N GLY A 140 -4.37 -6.47 -6.95
CA GLY A 140 -4.84 -5.67 -8.08
C GLY A 140 -6.37 -5.67 -8.23
N SER A 141 -7.04 -6.79 -7.94
CA SER A 141 -8.50 -6.89 -8.02
C SER A 141 -9.22 -5.96 -7.02
N ARG A 142 -8.63 -5.77 -5.83
CA ARG A 142 -9.17 -4.88 -4.79
C ARG A 142 -9.15 -3.42 -5.23
N TYR A 143 -8.08 -3.01 -5.90
CA TYR A 143 -7.84 -1.61 -6.28
C TYR A 143 -8.33 -1.25 -7.70
N ARG A 144 -8.91 -2.19 -8.44
CA ARG A 144 -9.38 -2.00 -9.82
C ARG A 144 -10.33 -0.80 -10.00
N GLN A 145 -11.11 -0.46 -8.97
CA GLN A 145 -12.08 0.63 -9.05
C GLN A 145 -11.49 2.03 -8.86
N ILE A 146 -10.27 2.12 -8.31
CA ILE A 146 -9.71 3.37 -7.79
C ILE A 146 -8.85 4.08 -8.84
N SER A 147 -8.04 3.35 -9.61
CA SER A 147 -6.85 3.94 -10.22
C SER A 147 -6.92 4.21 -11.73
N GLY A 148 -8.12 4.20 -12.33
CA GLY A 148 -8.29 4.50 -13.76
C GLY A 148 -7.37 3.65 -14.65
N ASN A 149 -6.63 4.28 -15.57
CA ASN A 149 -5.71 3.60 -16.50
C ASN A 149 -4.41 3.10 -15.81
N GLU A 150 -4.00 3.68 -14.68
CA GLU A 150 -2.82 3.24 -13.93
C GLU A 150 -3.22 2.19 -12.91
N SER A 151 -3.52 0.99 -13.39
CA SER A 151 -3.93 -0.11 -12.52
C SER A 151 -2.78 -0.56 -11.62
N VAL A 152 -3.07 -0.99 -10.41
CA VAL A 152 -2.12 -1.68 -9.51
C VAL A 152 -1.48 -2.90 -10.18
N SER A 153 -2.18 -3.51 -11.14
CA SER A 153 -1.62 -4.54 -12.00
C SER A 153 -0.42 -4.06 -12.83
N LEU A 154 -0.39 -2.78 -13.24
CA LEU A 154 0.78 -2.18 -13.89
C LEU A 154 1.94 -2.04 -12.90
N LEU A 155 1.71 -1.56 -11.67
CA LEU A 155 2.76 -1.49 -10.65
C LEU A 155 3.37 -2.87 -10.36
N MET A 156 2.54 -3.90 -10.24
CA MET A 156 3.02 -5.27 -10.06
C MET A 156 3.76 -5.80 -11.29
N GLY A 157 3.34 -5.40 -12.50
CA GLY A 157 4.05 -5.68 -13.74
C GLY A 157 5.41 -4.99 -13.81
N ASP A 158 5.50 -3.73 -13.37
CA ASP A 158 6.73 -2.94 -13.30
C ASP A 158 7.70 -3.53 -12.27
N LEU A 159 7.21 -3.92 -11.08
CA LEU A 159 8.00 -4.66 -10.09
C LEU A 159 8.58 -5.96 -10.66
N ASN A 160 7.77 -6.73 -11.40
CA ASN A 160 8.26 -7.96 -12.03
C ASN A 160 9.29 -7.66 -13.12
N ALA A 161 9.06 -6.65 -13.97
CA ALA A 161 9.99 -6.25 -15.02
C ALA A 161 11.32 -5.75 -14.44
N ASP A 162 11.31 -5.01 -13.34
CA ASP A 162 12.52 -4.54 -12.66
C ASP A 162 13.23 -5.68 -11.92
N THR A 163 12.49 -6.67 -11.40
CA THR A 163 13.08 -7.92 -10.90
C THR A 163 13.80 -8.66 -12.02
N ASP A 164 13.15 -8.84 -13.17
CA ASP A 164 13.75 -9.49 -14.35
C ASP A 164 15.00 -8.74 -14.82
N PHE A 165 14.97 -7.41 -14.76
CA PHE A 165 16.13 -6.58 -15.06
C PHE A 165 17.29 -6.86 -14.09
N VAL A 166 17.04 -6.92 -12.78
CA VAL A 166 18.11 -7.23 -11.80
C VAL A 166 18.66 -8.64 -12.03
N ASP A 167 17.80 -9.61 -12.33
CA ASP A 167 18.20 -10.98 -12.61
C ASP A 167 19.08 -11.09 -13.85
N GLU A 168 18.64 -10.50 -14.96
CA GLU A 168 19.44 -10.43 -16.19
C GLU A 168 20.76 -9.70 -15.96
N CYS A 169 20.72 -8.63 -15.16
CA CYS A 169 21.88 -7.83 -14.82
C CYS A 169 22.90 -8.63 -13.99
N LEU A 170 22.45 -9.43 -13.02
CA LEU A 170 23.33 -10.33 -12.27
C LEU A 170 23.93 -11.43 -13.16
N ILE A 171 23.19 -11.95 -14.14
CA ILE A 171 23.69 -12.96 -15.08
C ILE A 171 24.73 -12.37 -16.05
N ASN A 172 24.46 -11.19 -16.61
CA ASN A 172 25.23 -10.58 -17.69
C ASN A 172 26.06 -9.37 -17.21
N ASN A 173 26.48 -9.37 -15.95
CA ASN A 173 27.13 -8.21 -15.36
C ASN A 173 28.46 -7.87 -16.03
N ILE A 174 28.75 -6.57 -16.08
CA ILE A 174 30.04 -6.00 -16.45
C ILE A 174 30.64 -5.43 -15.19
N ARG A 175 31.88 -5.82 -14.91
CA ARG A 175 32.64 -5.27 -13.78
C ARG A 175 33.13 -3.87 -14.15
N LYS A 176 32.68 -2.87 -13.41
CA LYS A 176 33.10 -1.48 -13.54
C LYS A 176 33.94 -1.11 -12.32
N GLN A 177 35.03 -0.38 -12.53
CA GLN A 177 35.79 0.19 -11.43
C GLN A 177 34.94 1.28 -10.78
N GLY A 178 34.76 1.20 -9.46
CA GLY A 178 34.07 2.20 -8.65
C GLY A 178 34.85 3.51 -8.53
N SER A 179 34.35 4.39 -7.66
CA SER A 179 35.04 5.65 -7.36
C SER A 179 36.34 5.39 -6.58
N ASP A 180 36.36 4.35 -5.76
CA ASP A 180 37.55 3.81 -5.11
C ASP A 180 38.23 2.79 -6.06
N PRO A 181 39.56 2.88 -6.29
CA PRO A 181 40.30 1.90 -7.10
C PRO A 181 40.29 0.46 -6.54
N THR A 182 39.82 0.24 -5.31
CA THR A 182 39.61 -1.08 -4.71
C THR A 182 38.18 -1.59 -4.85
N GLU A 183 37.24 -0.72 -5.20
CA GLU A 183 35.82 -1.03 -5.33
C GLU A 183 35.50 -1.50 -6.74
N ILE A 184 34.92 -2.69 -6.86
CA ILE A 184 34.40 -3.23 -8.12
C ILE A 184 32.88 -3.20 -8.00
N LEU A 185 32.24 -2.52 -8.94
CA LEU A 185 30.78 -2.44 -9.02
C LEU A 185 30.29 -3.36 -10.15
N LEU A 186 29.19 -4.06 -9.88
CA LEU A 186 28.49 -4.81 -10.93
C LEU A 186 27.55 -3.86 -11.67
N ALA A 187 27.76 -3.74 -12.97
CA ALA A 187 27.01 -2.80 -13.79
C ALA A 187 26.49 -3.47 -15.05
N CYS A 188 25.36 -3.00 -15.56
CA CYS A 188 24.72 -3.60 -16.73
C CYS A 188 24.41 -2.57 -17.79
N LYS A 189 24.39 -3.04 -19.04
CA LYS A 189 23.95 -2.24 -20.18
C LYS A 189 22.44 -2.35 -20.29
N ARG A 190 21.77 -1.20 -20.35
CA ARG A 190 20.35 -1.14 -20.66
C ARG A 190 20.16 -0.32 -21.94
N GLU A 191 19.57 -0.95 -22.94
CA GLU A 191 19.05 -0.24 -24.11
C GLU A 191 17.70 0.38 -23.72
N TYR A 192 17.57 1.71 -23.81
CA TYR A 192 16.29 2.36 -23.60
C TYR A 192 15.46 2.37 -24.87
N ALA A 193 14.26 1.77 -24.81
CA ALA A 193 13.34 1.69 -25.94
C ALA A 193 12.91 3.06 -26.52
N ARG A 194 13.03 4.16 -25.75
CA ARG A 194 12.67 5.51 -26.23
C ARG A 194 13.77 6.23 -27.00
N THR A 195 15.02 5.79 -26.88
CA THR A 195 16.18 6.40 -27.53
C THR A 195 17.14 5.28 -27.91
N PRO A 196 16.96 4.68 -29.10
CA PRO A 196 17.74 3.53 -29.56
C PRO A 196 19.26 3.76 -29.51
N ASP A 197 19.69 5.02 -29.60
CA ASP A 197 21.10 5.41 -29.62
C ASP A 197 21.65 5.81 -28.24
N ALA A 198 20.81 5.86 -27.19
CA ALA A 198 21.24 6.19 -25.83
C ALA A 198 21.33 4.91 -24.98
N THR A 199 22.44 4.19 -25.15
CA THR A 199 22.88 3.19 -24.17
C THR A 199 23.46 3.92 -22.96
N ILE A 200 22.79 3.82 -21.80
CA ILE A 200 23.42 4.23 -20.54
C ILE A 200 24.32 3.07 -20.12
N ASP A 201 25.62 3.26 -20.31
CA ASP A 201 26.62 2.28 -19.88
C ASP A 201 26.79 2.35 -18.35
N GLY A 202 26.38 1.29 -17.68
CA GLY A 202 26.84 0.98 -16.34
C GLY A 202 25.89 1.41 -15.22
N VAL A 203 24.61 1.08 -15.35
CA VAL A 203 23.68 1.12 -14.22
C VAL A 203 24.10 0.05 -13.20
N SER A 204 24.38 0.45 -11.96
CA SER A 204 24.75 -0.47 -10.88
C SER A 204 23.58 -1.39 -10.51
N VAL A 205 23.86 -2.68 -10.33
CA VAL A 205 22.89 -3.66 -9.81
C VAL A 205 22.38 -3.22 -8.43
N GLU A 206 23.29 -2.73 -7.58
CA GLU A 206 22.98 -2.33 -6.21
C GLU A 206 21.98 -1.17 -6.17
N SER A 207 22.23 -0.11 -6.95
CA SER A 207 21.32 1.04 -7.03
C SER A 207 19.93 0.62 -7.52
N ARG A 208 19.85 -0.33 -8.45
CA ARG A 208 18.56 -0.86 -8.93
C ARG A 208 17.85 -1.71 -7.91
N MET A 209 18.57 -2.56 -7.18
CA MET A 209 18.00 -3.32 -6.06
C MET A 209 17.48 -2.39 -4.96
N PHE A 210 18.21 -1.33 -4.64
CA PHE A 210 17.77 -0.31 -3.67
C PHE A 210 16.48 0.37 -4.12
N LEU A 211 16.40 0.80 -5.37
CA LEU A 211 15.23 1.41 -5.96
C LEU A 211 14.00 0.48 -5.96
N LEU A 212 14.21 -0.79 -6.33
CA LEU A 212 13.17 -1.81 -6.28
C LEU A 212 12.65 -2.01 -4.85
N LEU A 213 13.54 -2.00 -3.86
CA LEU A 213 13.17 -2.03 -2.44
C LEU A 213 12.34 -0.82 -2.02
N GLN A 214 12.75 0.40 -2.41
CA GLN A 214 11.97 1.61 -2.11
C GLN A 214 10.57 1.55 -2.73
N CYS A 215 10.48 1.19 -4.00
CA CYS A 215 9.20 1.01 -4.68
C CYS A 215 8.30 -0.01 -3.97
N PHE A 216 8.85 -1.17 -3.61
CA PHE A 216 8.08 -2.19 -2.91
C PHE A 216 7.62 -1.74 -1.51
N MET A 217 8.48 -1.06 -0.74
CA MET A 217 8.11 -0.53 0.58
C MET A 217 6.99 0.51 0.48
N GLU A 218 7.05 1.41 -0.49
CA GLU A 218 5.99 2.42 -0.70
C GLU A 218 4.66 1.76 -1.12
N ILE A 219 4.71 0.78 -2.03
CA ILE A 219 3.54 -0.02 -2.39
C ILE A 219 2.95 -0.70 -1.14
N SER A 220 3.79 -1.37 -0.34
CA SER A 220 3.32 -2.08 0.86
C SER A 220 2.72 -1.11 1.89
N ASN A 221 3.40 0.00 2.18
CA ASN A 221 2.94 0.97 3.18
C ASN A 221 1.63 1.66 2.81
N VAL A 222 1.48 2.04 1.54
CA VAL A 222 0.28 2.78 1.08
C VAL A 222 -0.87 1.83 0.77
N MET A 223 -0.59 0.67 0.19
CA MET A 223 -1.61 -0.22 -0.35
C MET A 223 -2.02 -1.35 0.59
N ARG A 224 -1.30 -1.58 1.69
CA ARG A 224 -1.72 -2.55 2.70
C ARG A 224 -2.90 -2.00 3.51
N PRO A 225 -4.07 -2.67 3.54
CA PRO A 225 -5.23 -2.18 4.28
C PRO A 225 -4.96 -2.11 5.79
N ASP A 226 -5.21 -0.96 6.41
CA ASP A 226 -5.16 -0.82 7.88
C ASP A 226 -6.45 -1.40 8.51
N PRO A 227 -6.35 -2.34 9.48
CA PRO A 227 -7.53 -2.91 10.16
C PRO A 227 -8.44 -1.87 10.82
N GLN A 228 -7.93 -0.69 11.15
CA GLN A 228 -8.73 0.40 11.72
C GLN A 228 -9.71 1.02 10.70
N PHE A 229 -9.48 0.81 9.40
CA PHE A 229 -10.24 1.44 8.32
C PHE A 229 -11.07 0.46 7.48
N ASP A 230 -11.25 -0.79 7.91
CA ASP A 230 -11.96 -1.84 7.15
C ASP A 230 -13.39 -1.46 6.73
N PHE A 231 -14.07 -0.66 7.54
CA PHE A 231 -15.45 -0.22 7.29
C PHE A 231 -15.55 1.21 6.77
N GLN A 232 -14.42 1.89 6.55
CA GLN A 232 -14.43 3.27 6.08
C GLN A 232 -14.34 3.33 4.56
N ALA A 233 -15.31 4.00 3.94
CA ALA A 233 -15.24 4.34 2.52
C ALA A 233 -14.02 5.23 2.19
N SER A 234 -13.52 5.97 3.18
CA SER A 234 -12.32 6.83 3.10
C SER A 234 -10.99 6.09 3.30
N GLY A 235 -11.00 4.80 3.67
CA GLY A 235 -9.78 3.97 3.72
C GLY A 235 -9.27 3.54 2.34
N GLN A 236 -9.77 4.18 1.28
CA GLN A 236 -9.35 3.93 -0.09
C GLN A 236 -8.13 4.79 -0.41
N VAL A 237 -7.04 4.14 -0.82
CA VAL A 237 -5.89 4.78 -1.44
C VAL A 237 -6.40 5.71 -2.54
N SER A 238 -5.94 6.96 -2.56
CA SER A 238 -6.35 7.91 -3.58
C SER A 238 -5.62 7.64 -4.90
N ASP A 239 -6.26 7.96 -6.03
CA ASP A 239 -5.63 7.90 -7.37
C ASP A 239 -4.32 8.71 -7.43
N ARG A 240 -4.23 9.80 -6.64
CA ARG A 240 -3.02 10.61 -6.50
C ARG A 240 -1.88 9.83 -5.85
N GLU A 241 -2.17 9.06 -4.80
CA GLU A 241 -1.16 8.25 -4.12
C GLU A 241 -0.68 7.11 -5.02
N VAL A 242 -1.58 6.42 -5.73
CA VAL A 242 -1.19 5.39 -6.71
C VAL A 242 -0.28 5.97 -7.81
N LYS A 243 -0.61 7.14 -8.35
CA LYS A 243 0.23 7.86 -9.33
C LYS A 243 1.60 8.22 -8.77
N LEU A 244 1.65 8.72 -7.54
CA LEU A 244 2.91 9.10 -6.89
C LEU A 244 3.82 7.87 -6.73
N ILE A 245 3.27 6.75 -6.28
CA ILE A 245 3.99 5.47 -6.21
C ILE A 245 4.48 5.04 -7.59
N GLY A 246 3.61 5.10 -8.61
CA GLY A 246 3.98 4.80 -9.99
C GLY A 246 5.19 5.60 -10.45
N THR A 247 5.24 6.91 -10.17
CA THR A 247 6.41 7.73 -10.54
C THR A 247 7.71 7.32 -9.85
N MET A 248 7.65 6.78 -8.63
CA MET A 248 8.83 6.25 -7.93
C MET A 248 9.22 4.87 -8.47
N CYS A 249 8.25 4.06 -8.88
CA CYS A 249 8.45 2.72 -9.41
C CYS A 249 8.81 2.69 -10.91
N TYR A 250 8.78 3.82 -11.62
CA TYR A 250 9.11 3.85 -13.04
C TYR A 250 10.63 3.83 -13.29
N PRO A 251 11.17 2.83 -14.02
CA PRO A 251 12.60 2.65 -14.21
C PRO A 251 13.31 3.80 -14.94
N THR A 252 12.60 4.56 -15.77
CA THR A 252 13.12 5.73 -16.51
C THR A 252 13.27 6.97 -15.64
N VAL A 253 12.28 7.26 -14.79
CA VAL A 253 12.32 8.40 -13.86
C VAL A 253 13.41 8.17 -12.82
N MET A 254 13.57 6.91 -12.41
CA MET A 254 14.57 6.53 -11.41
C MET A 254 16.01 6.84 -11.84
N VAL A 255 16.40 6.64 -13.11
CA VAL A 255 17.77 6.96 -13.56
C VAL A 255 18.00 8.46 -13.66
N GLU A 256 17.07 9.21 -14.26
CA GLU A 256 17.21 10.66 -14.32
C GLU A 256 17.17 11.33 -12.94
N SER A 257 16.51 10.70 -11.97
CA SER A 257 16.48 11.16 -10.57
C SER A 257 17.77 10.82 -9.83
N LEU A 258 18.36 9.64 -10.07
CA LEU A 258 19.64 9.25 -9.47
C LEU A 258 20.79 10.09 -10.03
N ASP A 259 20.85 10.30 -11.34
CA ASP A 259 21.89 11.13 -11.96
C ASP A 259 21.83 12.57 -11.43
N ARG A 260 20.61 13.10 -11.21
CA ARG A 260 20.42 14.40 -10.57
C ARG A 260 20.80 14.39 -9.10
N TYR A 261 20.44 13.35 -8.36
CA TYR A 261 20.73 13.23 -6.93
C TYR A 261 22.23 13.06 -6.67
N GLU A 262 22.93 12.23 -7.45
CA GLU A 262 24.39 12.08 -7.40
C GLU A 262 25.10 13.39 -7.78
N ALA A 263 24.61 14.09 -8.81
CA ALA A 263 25.15 15.40 -9.19
C ALA A 263 24.98 16.45 -8.09
N ASP A 264 23.83 16.45 -7.40
CA ASP A 264 23.55 17.37 -6.30
C ASP A 264 24.38 17.03 -5.04
N ILE A 265 24.51 15.75 -4.68
CA ILE A 265 25.38 15.29 -3.58
C ILE A 265 26.84 15.67 -3.85
N HIS A 266 27.34 15.42 -5.07
CA HIS A 266 28.70 15.81 -5.43
C HIS A 266 28.89 17.33 -5.36
N LYS A 267 27.89 18.12 -5.76
CA LYS A 267 27.94 19.58 -5.69
C LYS A 267 27.94 20.09 -4.24
N GLU A 268 27.29 19.39 -3.32
CA GLU A 268 27.19 19.77 -1.91
C GLU A 268 28.43 19.34 -1.09
N LEU A 269 29.04 18.18 -1.42
CA LEU A 269 30.24 17.67 -0.75
C LEU A 269 31.56 18.33 -1.20
N ASN A 270 31.66 18.71 -2.48
CA ASN A 270 32.88 19.31 -3.05
C ASN A 270 33.38 20.61 -2.35
N PRO A 271 32.51 21.58 -1.95
CA PRO A 271 32.96 22.74 -1.20
C PRO A 271 33.44 22.39 0.22
N GLN A 272 32.93 21.32 0.85
CA GLN A 272 33.41 20.91 2.17
C GLN A 272 34.77 20.22 2.11
N LEU A 273 35.05 19.44 1.06
CA LEU A 273 36.39 18.87 0.83
C LEU A 273 37.45 19.97 0.62
N LYS A 274 37.11 21.04 -0.11
CA LYS A 274 38.02 22.20 -0.31
C LYS A 274 38.40 22.93 0.98
N ILE A 275 37.55 22.88 2.02
CA ILE A 275 37.86 23.50 3.32
C ILE A 275 38.85 22.63 4.11
N LEU A 276 38.83 21.31 3.90
CA LEU A 276 39.74 20.36 4.57
C LEU A 276 41.11 20.25 3.89
N GLU A 277 41.20 20.57 2.59
CA GLU A 277 42.47 20.61 1.85
C GLU A 277 43.20 21.96 1.94
N ALA A 278 42.64 22.95 2.63
CA ALA A 278 43.35 24.20 2.87
C ALA A 278 44.60 23.91 3.71
N PRO A 279 45.82 24.23 3.21
CA PRO A 279 47.05 23.90 3.91
C PRO A 279 47.06 24.60 5.26
N ALA A 280 47.38 23.85 6.32
CA ALA A 280 47.62 24.35 7.66
C ALA A 280 48.94 25.18 7.74
N SER A 281 49.20 26.05 6.77
CA SER A 281 50.22 27.08 6.86
C SER A 281 49.58 28.33 7.47
N ASN A 282 50.09 28.75 8.62
CA ASN A 282 50.11 30.14 9.16
C ASN A 282 49.87 30.26 10.68
N THR A 283 49.88 29.18 11.47
CA THR A 283 49.85 29.30 12.95
C THR A 283 51.22 29.24 13.62
N ALA A 284 52.34 29.13 12.88
CA ALA A 284 53.68 29.09 13.48
C ALA A 284 54.36 30.46 13.67
N GLU A 285 53.84 31.56 13.10
CA GLU A 285 54.58 32.83 13.05
C GLU A 285 54.17 33.89 14.09
N SER A 286 53.17 33.62 14.95
CA SER A 286 52.67 34.59 15.94
C SER A 286 53.30 34.49 17.34
N SER A 287 53.99 33.40 17.68
CA SER A 287 54.56 33.22 19.03
C SER A 287 55.96 33.83 19.22
N ALA A 288 56.62 34.32 18.17
CA ALA A 288 57.98 34.86 18.25
C ALA A 288 58.06 36.38 18.51
N LYS A 289 56.94 37.11 18.53
CA LYS A 289 56.92 38.58 18.69
C LYS A 289 56.56 39.09 20.10
N ARG A 290 56.42 38.21 21.10
CA ARG A 290 56.07 38.58 22.49
C ARG A 290 57.20 38.37 23.51
N ALA A 291 58.45 38.41 23.05
CA ALA A 291 59.65 38.29 23.90
C ALA A 291 60.72 39.34 23.57
N ARG A 292 60.31 40.58 23.24
CA ARG A 292 61.17 41.77 23.26
C ARG A 292 60.40 42.95 23.81
#